data_AF-A0A3R0Y9R5-F1
#
_entry.id   AF-A0A3R0Y9R5-F1
#
_cell.length_a   1.000
_cell.length_b   1.000
_cell.length_c   1.000
_cell.angle_alpha   90.00
_cell.angle_beta   90.00
_cell.angle_gamma   90.00
#
_symmetry.space_group_name_H-M   'P 1'
#
loop_
_entity.id
_entity.type
_entity.pdbx_description
1 polymer ?
#
loop_
_entity_poly.entity_id
_entity_poly.type
_entity_poly.pdbx_seq_one_letter_code
_entity_poly.pdbx_strand_id
1 'polypeptide(L)'
;RSREIHQVCRLRKSHIRVQYDDPVLRKLHYHIAEVQRMQALIRLKEEVRDERQKLIAEGKWYPPSYRQWVEAQAVQGDRAAVSQLRGWDYRDRRKDKSRTTTADRCVILCEPGGTPVYENRGELEARLQKNGSVRFRDRRTDQFVCTDYGDRVVFHNHHDRNELADKLDLIAPVLFERDPRMGFEPEGNDRQFNQVFAEMVAWHNVTERTGHGDYTISRPDVDHHRESSERYYRDYVNVHECSDRSQRSHEDEKGWEPPTPV
;
A
#
# COMPACT_ATOMS: atom_id res chain seq x y z
N ARG A 1 1.35 -34.13 29.13
CA ARG A 1 0.12 -33.86 29.92
C ARG A 1 -0.81 -35.08 30.08
N SER A 2 -1.68 -35.46 29.13
CA SER A 2 -2.62 -36.60 29.33
C SER A 2 -1.92 -37.96 29.58
N ARG A 3 -0.84 -38.24 28.84
CA ARG A 3 -0.05 -39.47 29.02
C ARG A 3 0.60 -39.57 30.42
N GLU A 4 1.05 -38.45 30.98
CA GLU A 4 1.60 -38.38 32.34
C GLU A 4 0.53 -38.70 33.39
N ILE A 5 -0.68 -38.16 33.27
CA ILE A 5 -1.80 -38.45 34.19
C ILE A 5 -2.10 -39.96 34.22
N HIS A 6 -2.09 -40.61 33.05
CA HIS A 6 -2.26 -42.07 32.96
C HIS A 6 -1.08 -42.84 33.57
N GLN A 7 0.15 -42.35 33.41
CA GLN A 7 1.33 -42.94 34.03
C GLN A 7 1.30 -42.83 35.56
N VAL A 8 0.93 -41.68 36.10
CA VAL A 8 0.77 -41.46 37.55
C VAL A 8 -0.27 -42.42 38.13
N CYS A 9 -1.42 -42.60 37.47
CA CYS A 9 -2.43 -43.57 37.93
C CYS A 9 -1.90 -45.01 37.90
N ARG A 10 -1.16 -45.40 36.85
CA ARG A 10 -0.53 -46.73 36.75
C ARG A 10 0.47 -46.98 37.90
N LEU A 11 1.33 -46.01 38.18
CA LEU A 11 2.30 -46.08 39.28
C LEU A 11 1.61 -46.11 40.65
N ARG A 12 0.53 -45.36 40.83
CA ARG A 12 -0.28 -45.39 42.07
C ARG A 12 -0.88 -46.77 42.29
N LYS A 13 -1.43 -47.39 41.24
CA LYS A 13 -1.98 -48.74 41.29
C LYS A 13 -0.91 -49.80 41.57
N SER A 14 0.31 -49.67 41.04
CA SER A 14 1.40 -50.60 41.39
C SER A 14 1.81 -50.47 42.85
N HIS A 15 1.83 -49.25 43.41
CA HIS A 15 2.11 -49.06 44.84
C HIS A 15 1.02 -49.67 45.74
N ILE A 16 -0.26 -49.47 45.38
CA ILE A 16 -1.42 -50.05 46.09
C ILE A 16 -1.34 -51.59 46.15
N ARG A 17 -0.78 -52.26 45.12
CA ARG A 17 -0.59 -53.73 45.12
C ARG A 17 0.35 -54.20 46.20
N VAL A 18 1.38 -53.42 46.49
CA VAL A 18 2.43 -53.76 47.46
C VAL A 18 2.03 -53.35 48.88
N GLN A 19 1.25 -52.26 49.01
CA GLN A 19 0.90 -51.68 50.30
C GLN A 19 -0.29 -52.36 51.01
N TYR A 20 -1.25 -52.90 50.25
CA TYR A 20 -2.49 -53.45 50.80
C TYR A 20 -2.69 -54.93 50.43
N ASP A 21 -2.64 -55.79 51.44
CA ASP A 21 -2.84 -57.24 51.29
C ASP A 21 -4.31 -57.63 51.18
N ASP A 22 -5.21 -56.95 51.91
CA ASP A 22 -6.66 -57.20 51.85
C ASP A 22 -7.23 -56.87 50.45
N PRO A 23 -7.85 -57.84 49.74
CA PRO A 23 -8.45 -57.64 48.44
C PRO A 23 -9.53 -56.55 48.40
N VAL A 24 -10.36 -56.43 49.44
CA VAL A 24 -11.46 -55.46 49.48
C VAL A 24 -10.91 -54.05 49.59
N LEU A 25 -9.95 -53.85 50.50
CA LEU A 25 -9.28 -52.58 50.68
C LEU A 25 -8.48 -52.17 49.43
N ARG A 26 -7.80 -53.11 48.78
CA ARG A 26 -7.07 -52.87 47.51
C ARG A 26 -8.02 -52.40 46.40
N LYS A 27 -9.20 -53.00 46.29
CA LYS A 27 -10.23 -52.62 45.31
C LYS A 27 -10.70 -51.19 45.54
N LEU A 28 -10.98 -50.80 46.80
CA LEU A 28 -11.35 -49.42 47.14
C LEU A 28 -10.27 -48.42 46.72
N HIS A 29 -9.00 -48.70 47.02
CA HIS A 29 -7.89 -47.82 46.66
C HIS A 29 -7.69 -47.69 45.14
N TYR A 30 -7.95 -48.74 44.37
CA TYR A 30 -7.95 -48.63 42.91
C TYR A 30 -9.06 -47.72 42.37
N HIS A 31 -10.25 -47.79 42.95
CA HIS A 31 -11.34 -46.88 42.56
C HIS A 31 -10.98 -45.43 42.89
N ILE A 32 -10.39 -45.17 44.06
CA ILE A 32 -9.90 -43.83 44.42
C ILE A 32 -8.85 -43.34 43.42
N ALA A 33 -7.88 -44.17 43.04
CA ALA A 33 -6.85 -43.80 42.06
C ALA A 33 -7.43 -43.49 40.67
N GLU A 34 -8.52 -44.17 40.27
CA GLU A 34 -9.23 -43.85 39.02
C GLU A 34 -10.04 -42.56 39.10
N VAL A 35 -10.73 -42.31 40.22
CA VAL A 35 -11.42 -41.04 40.45
C VAL A 35 -10.45 -39.88 40.39
N GLN A 36 -9.29 -40.01 41.03
CA GLN A 36 -8.21 -39.00 40.98
C GLN A 36 -7.70 -38.78 39.55
N ARG A 37 -7.52 -39.85 38.77
CA ARG A 37 -7.15 -39.75 37.34
C ARG A 37 -8.20 -38.98 36.55
N MET A 38 -9.48 -39.28 36.75
CA MET A 38 -10.59 -38.60 36.08
C MET A 38 -10.65 -37.11 36.46
N GLN A 39 -10.49 -36.78 37.75
CA GLN A 39 -10.42 -35.40 38.22
C GLN A 39 -9.26 -34.63 37.56
N ALA A 40 -8.07 -35.24 37.46
CA ALA A 40 -6.92 -34.63 36.79
C ALA A 40 -7.17 -34.41 35.28
N LEU A 41 -7.86 -35.33 34.61
CA LEU A 41 -8.24 -35.14 33.21
C LEU A 41 -9.27 -34.03 33.02
N ILE A 42 -10.23 -33.87 33.94
CA ILE A 42 -11.21 -32.77 33.91
C ILE A 42 -10.48 -31.43 34.02
N ARG A 43 -9.59 -31.28 35.01
CA ARG A 43 -8.78 -30.06 35.17
C ARG A 43 -7.95 -29.75 33.94
N LEU A 44 -7.28 -30.75 33.36
CA LEU A 44 -6.51 -30.57 32.12
C LEU A 44 -7.41 -30.10 30.97
N LYS A 45 -8.65 -30.59 30.89
CA LYS A 45 -9.61 -30.17 29.85
C LYS A 45 -10.05 -28.70 30.05
N GLU A 46 -10.22 -28.27 31.29
CA GLU A 46 -10.51 -26.88 31.64
C GLU A 46 -9.33 -25.98 31.28
N GLU A 47 -8.10 -26.35 31.65
CA GLU A 47 -6.88 -25.61 31.29
C GLU A 47 -6.74 -25.46 29.77
N VAL A 48 -6.91 -26.54 29.01
CA VAL A 48 -6.85 -26.50 27.54
C VAL A 48 -7.95 -25.63 26.94
N ARG A 49 -9.14 -25.62 27.55
CA ARG A 49 -10.24 -24.74 27.14
C ARG A 49 -9.89 -23.27 27.40
N ASP A 50 -9.28 -22.96 28.53
CA ASP A 50 -8.86 -21.60 28.88
C ASP A 50 -7.70 -21.12 28.00
N GLU A 51 -6.71 -21.96 27.74
CA GLU A 51 -5.63 -21.70 26.77
C GLU A 51 -6.22 -21.41 25.38
N ARG A 52 -7.18 -22.22 24.92
CA ARG A 52 -7.90 -21.99 23.66
C ARG A 52 -8.64 -20.65 23.66
N GLN A 53 -9.32 -20.31 24.74
CA GLN A 53 -10.08 -19.06 24.83
C GLN A 53 -9.15 -17.83 24.81
N LYS A 54 -7.99 -17.91 25.46
CA LYS A 54 -6.95 -16.88 25.41
C LYS A 54 -6.42 -16.68 23.99
N LEU A 55 -6.09 -17.76 23.28
CA LEU A 55 -5.63 -17.69 21.90
C LEU A 55 -6.70 -17.13 20.94
N ILE A 56 -7.99 -17.41 21.19
CA ILE A 56 -9.10 -16.84 20.43
C ILE A 56 -9.23 -15.33 20.72
N ALA A 57 -9.16 -14.94 22.00
CA ALA A 57 -9.21 -13.54 22.41
C ALA A 57 -8.03 -12.73 21.84
N GLU A 58 -6.85 -13.34 21.74
CA GLU A 58 -5.67 -12.76 21.10
C GLU A 58 -5.73 -12.77 19.55
N GLY A 59 -6.74 -13.40 18.95
CA GLY A 59 -6.87 -13.54 17.49
C GLY A 59 -5.83 -14.47 16.83
N LYS A 60 -5.04 -15.21 17.62
CA LYS A 60 -3.95 -16.10 17.17
C LYS A 60 -4.34 -17.57 17.05
N TRP A 61 -5.58 -17.90 17.39
CA TRP A 61 -6.04 -19.29 17.42
C TRP A 61 -5.97 -19.99 16.06
N TYR A 62 -6.19 -19.25 14.96
CA TYR A 62 -6.01 -19.77 13.62
C TYR A 62 -4.75 -19.15 13.01
N PRO A 63 -3.89 -19.93 12.33
CA PRO A 63 -2.90 -19.36 11.43
C PRO A 63 -3.59 -18.38 10.48
N PRO A 64 -2.96 -17.23 10.17
CA PRO A 64 -3.54 -16.28 9.24
C PRO A 64 -3.81 -16.98 7.91
N SER A 65 -4.96 -16.70 7.31
CA SER A 65 -5.24 -17.15 5.95
C SER A 65 -4.17 -16.60 5.00
N TYR A 66 -3.95 -17.27 3.86
CA TYR A 66 -2.98 -16.80 2.86
C TYR A 66 -3.19 -15.32 2.51
N ARG A 67 -4.45 -14.89 2.38
CA ARG A 67 -4.79 -13.48 2.15
C ARG A 67 -4.38 -12.56 3.30
N GLN A 68 -4.68 -12.91 4.55
CA GLN A 68 -4.29 -12.12 5.72
C GLN A 68 -2.76 -12.06 5.89
N TRP A 69 -2.06 -13.14 5.56
CA TRP A 69 -0.60 -13.17 5.56
C TRP A 69 -0.04 -12.23 4.48
N VAL A 70 -0.56 -12.29 3.25
CA VAL A 70 -0.19 -11.37 2.17
C VAL A 70 -0.49 -9.91 2.56
N GLU A 71 -1.63 -9.62 3.19
CA GLU A 71 -1.96 -8.28 3.70
C GLU A 71 -0.92 -7.79 4.72
N ALA A 72 -0.51 -8.64 5.67
CA ALA A 72 0.50 -8.29 6.66
C ALA A 72 1.89 -8.07 6.03
N GLN A 73 2.28 -8.87 5.04
CA GLN A 73 3.54 -8.69 4.30
C GLN A 73 3.51 -7.41 3.44
N ALA A 74 2.37 -7.10 2.83
CA ALA A 74 2.21 -5.88 2.03
C ALA A 74 2.36 -4.62 2.90
N VAL A 75 1.81 -4.61 4.13
CA VAL A 75 2.01 -3.52 5.10
C VAL A 75 3.48 -3.37 5.51
N GLN A 76 4.26 -4.44 5.49
CA GLN A 76 5.71 -4.40 5.73
C GLN A 76 6.51 -3.89 4.52
N GLY A 77 5.86 -3.59 3.39
CA GLY A 77 6.49 -3.07 2.17
C GLY A 77 6.97 -4.16 1.20
N ASP A 78 6.54 -5.42 1.37
CA ASP A 78 6.87 -6.48 0.41
C ASP A 78 6.16 -6.24 -0.94
N ARG A 79 6.96 -5.90 -1.96
CA ARG A 79 6.51 -5.66 -3.34
C ARG A 79 5.75 -6.84 -3.93
N ALA A 80 6.16 -8.08 -3.65
CA ALA A 80 5.50 -9.27 -4.16
C ALA A 80 4.12 -9.45 -3.51
N ALA A 81 4.00 -9.16 -2.23
CA ALA A 81 2.73 -9.21 -1.50
C ALA A 81 1.74 -8.14 -2.01
N VAL A 82 2.22 -6.91 -2.25
CA VAL A 82 1.41 -5.85 -2.88
C VAL A 82 0.92 -6.29 -4.26
N SER A 83 1.81 -6.83 -5.09
CA SER A 83 1.46 -7.36 -6.42
C SER A 83 0.43 -8.49 -6.34
N GLN A 84 0.50 -9.36 -5.34
CA GLN A 84 -0.47 -10.43 -5.12
C GLN A 84 -1.86 -9.91 -4.73
N LEU A 85 -1.95 -8.92 -3.83
CA LEU A 85 -3.23 -8.26 -3.48
C LEU A 85 -3.86 -7.62 -4.72
N ARG A 86 -3.03 -6.98 -5.54
CA ARG A 86 -3.43 -6.40 -6.83
C ARG A 86 -3.93 -7.44 -7.82
N GLY A 87 -3.28 -8.60 -7.92
CA GLY A 87 -3.73 -9.69 -8.78
C GLY A 87 -5.14 -10.16 -8.42
N TRP A 88 -5.48 -10.18 -7.13
CA TRP A 88 -6.84 -10.44 -6.67
C TRP A 88 -7.81 -9.30 -6.99
N ASP A 89 -7.44 -8.05 -6.69
CA ASP A 89 -8.31 -6.90 -6.99
C ASP A 89 -8.57 -6.77 -8.51
N TYR A 90 -7.58 -7.01 -9.35
CA TYR A 90 -7.72 -7.05 -10.81
C TYR A 90 -8.69 -8.15 -11.28
N ARG A 91 -8.61 -9.34 -10.67
CA ARG A 91 -9.52 -10.45 -10.97
C ARG A 91 -10.96 -10.08 -10.59
N ASP A 92 -11.15 -9.45 -9.44
CA ASP A 92 -12.46 -9.08 -8.91
C ASP A 92 -13.08 -7.91 -9.71
N ARG A 93 -12.26 -6.94 -10.15
CA ARG A 93 -12.69 -5.72 -10.85
C ARG A 93 -12.55 -5.77 -12.37
N ARG A 94 -12.36 -6.94 -12.96
CA ARG A 94 -12.16 -7.11 -14.42
C ARG A 94 -13.30 -6.54 -15.29
N LYS A 95 -14.46 -6.23 -14.69
CA LYS A 95 -15.64 -5.63 -15.35
C LYS A 95 -15.95 -4.19 -14.90
N ASP A 96 -15.10 -3.59 -14.05
CA ASP A 96 -15.42 -2.33 -13.39
C ASP A 96 -15.06 -1.12 -14.27
N LYS A 97 -15.99 -0.15 -14.37
CA LYS A 97 -15.84 1.08 -15.17
C LYS A 97 -15.00 2.15 -14.44
N SER A 98 -14.31 1.78 -13.37
CA SER A 98 -13.48 2.69 -12.56
C SER A 98 -12.20 3.18 -13.27
N ARG A 99 -11.93 2.67 -14.48
CA ARG A 99 -10.80 3.05 -15.32
C ARG A 99 -11.03 4.30 -16.17
N THR A 100 -12.24 4.85 -16.21
CA THR A 100 -12.60 5.94 -17.12
C THR A 100 -12.60 7.29 -16.41
N THR A 101 -11.92 8.27 -17.00
CA THR A 101 -11.96 9.70 -16.65
C THR A 101 -13.39 10.22 -16.81
N THR A 102 -13.88 10.90 -15.77
CA THR A 102 -15.21 11.52 -15.75
C THR A 102 -15.07 12.98 -15.33
N ALA A 103 -16.16 13.74 -15.36
CA ALA A 103 -16.17 15.13 -14.94
C ALA A 103 -15.58 15.35 -13.53
N ASP A 104 -15.70 14.35 -12.64
CA ASP A 104 -15.22 14.42 -11.25
C ASP A 104 -13.86 13.74 -11.01
N ARG A 105 -13.29 13.02 -11.98
CA ARG A 105 -12.04 12.28 -11.75
C ARG A 105 -11.19 12.16 -13.00
N CYS A 106 -9.89 12.36 -12.84
CA CYS A 106 -8.89 12.14 -13.87
C CYS A 106 -8.17 10.81 -13.62
N VAL A 107 -7.85 10.11 -14.71
CA VAL A 107 -7.11 8.85 -14.67
C VAL A 107 -5.87 8.97 -15.54
N ILE A 108 -4.72 8.68 -14.96
CA ILE A 108 -3.45 8.53 -15.68
C ILE A 108 -3.12 7.05 -15.68
N LEU A 109 -3.09 6.44 -16.86
CA LEU A 109 -2.64 5.07 -17.05
C LEU A 109 -1.11 5.05 -16.99
N CYS A 110 -0.59 4.08 -16.25
CA CYS A 110 0.83 3.83 -16.05
C CYS A 110 1.17 2.43 -16.57
N GLU A 111 2.40 1.98 -16.31
CA GLU A 111 2.87 0.64 -16.67
C GLU A 111 1.85 -0.48 -16.32
N PRO A 112 1.47 -1.33 -17.30
CA PRO A 112 0.63 -2.48 -17.04
C PRO A 112 1.25 -3.41 -16.00
N GLY A 113 0.60 -3.52 -14.83
CA GLY A 113 1.12 -4.34 -13.73
C GLY A 113 2.20 -3.67 -12.88
N GLY A 114 2.43 -2.37 -13.04
CA GLY A 114 3.34 -1.59 -12.19
C GLY A 114 3.00 -1.69 -10.70
N THR A 115 3.98 -1.58 -9.82
CA THR A 115 3.74 -1.58 -8.36
C THR A 115 3.48 -0.14 -7.89
N PRO A 116 2.43 0.12 -7.10
CA PRO A 116 2.18 1.47 -6.58
C PRO A 116 3.31 1.91 -5.65
N VAL A 117 3.53 3.21 -5.57
CA VAL A 117 4.47 3.81 -4.61
C VAL A 117 3.85 3.71 -3.23
N TYR A 118 4.55 3.08 -2.28
CA TYR A 118 4.05 2.83 -0.92
C TYR A 118 4.77 3.64 0.16
N GLU A 119 5.78 4.41 -0.22
CA GLU A 119 6.52 5.29 0.67
C GLU A 119 5.93 6.71 0.66
N ASN A 120 6.10 7.43 1.76
CA ASN A 120 5.79 8.86 1.80
C ASN A 120 6.68 9.59 0.79
N ARG A 121 6.10 10.55 0.07
CA ARG A 121 6.79 11.30 -0.99
C ARG A 121 6.44 12.78 -0.87
N GLY A 122 7.47 13.63 -0.73
CA GLY A 122 7.28 15.06 -0.48
C GLY A 122 6.37 15.32 0.72
N GLU A 123 5.28 16.04 0.48
CA GLU A 123 4.25 16.35 1.47
C GLU A 123 3.14 15.28 1.56
N LEU A 124 3.25 14.18 0.82
CA LEU A 124 2.23 13.13 0.77
C LEU A 124 2.51 11.98 1.74
N GLU A 125 1.49 11.65 2.53
CA GLU A 125 1.44 10.44 3.36
C GLU A 125 0.80 9.29 2.58
N ALA A 126 1.56 8.20 2.41
CA ALA A 126 1.12 6.98 1.76
C ALA A 126 0.39 6.05 2.74
N ARG A 127 -0.82 5.60 2.39
CA ARG A 127 -1.58 4.61 3.15
C ARG A 127 -2.02 3.45 2.27
N LEU A 128 -1.34 2.31 2.44
CA LEU A 128 -1.69 1.06 1.78
C LEU A 128 -3.09 0.58 2.19
N GLN A 129 -3.90 0.26 1.20
CA GLN A 129 -5.24 -0.28 1.37
C GLN A 129 -5.24 -1.81 1.25
N LYS A 130 -6.28 -2.46 1.77
CA LYS A 130 -6.42 -3.94 1.77
C LYS A 130 -6.50 -4.57 0.37
N ASN A 131 -6.84 -3.78 -0.64
CA ASN A 131 -6.87 -4.19 -2.05
C ASN A 131 -5.51 -3.98 -2.76
N GLY A 132 -4.47 -3.54 -2.05
CA GLY A 132 -3.15 -3.31 -2.63
C GLY A 132 -2.97 -1.98 -3.34
N SER A 133 -3.98 -1.10 -3.37
CA SER A 133 -3.79 0.30 -3.82
C SER A 133 -3.25 1.17 -2.68
N VAL A 134 -2.54 2.23 -3.01
CA VAL A 134 -2.03 3.20 -2.04
C VAL A 134 -2.82 4.49 -2.16
N ARG A 135 -3.38 4.95 -1.04
CA ARG A 135 -4.06 6.24 -0.95
C ARG A 135 -3.08 7.28 -0.42
N PHE A 136 -2.94 8.39 -1.14
CA PHE A 136 -2.12 9.51 -0.72
C PHE A 136 -2.98 10.62 -0.13
N ARG A 137 -2.50 11.18 0.99
CA ARG A 137 -3.09 12.35 1.65
C ARG A 137 -2.02 13.41 1.80
N ASP A 138 -2.41 14.67 1.66
CA ASP A 138 -1.53 15.79 1.96
C ASP A 138 -1.34 15.90 3.48
N ARG A 139 -0.09 15.90 3.95
CA ARG A 139 0.26 16.00 5.37
C ARG A 139 -0.07 17.37 5.97
N ARG A 140 -0.14 18.42 5.15
CA ARG A 140 -0.38 19.79 5.61
C ARG A 140 -1.86 20.05 5.84
N THR A 141 -2.72 19.52 4.97
CA THR A 141 -4.17 19.76 5.01
C THR A 141 -5.00 18.54 5.43
N ASP A 142 -4.39 17.35 5.55
CA ASP A 142 -5.04 16.03 5.70
C ASP A 142 -6.07 15.70 4.60
N GLN A 143 -6.02 16.41 3.47
CA GLN A 143 -6.94 16.19 2.37
C GLN A 143 -6.50 15.01 1.51
N PHE A 144 -7.49 14.35 0.91
CA PHE A 144 -7.23 13.29 -0.07
C PHE A 144 -6.71 13.90 -1.37
N VAL A 145 -5.62 13.35 -1.89
CA VAL A 145 -4.98 13.83 -3.12
C VAL A 145 -5.22 12.85 -4.26
N CYS A 146 -4.69 11.64 -4.15
CA CYS A 146 -4.80 10.62 -5.19
C CYS A 146 -4.83 9.20 -4.64
N THR A 147 -5.23 8.26 -5.49
CA THR A 147 -5.07 6.83 -5.26
C THR A 147 -4.23 6.24 -6.36
N ASP A 148 -3.11 5.65 -5.97
CA ASP A 148 -2.22 4.90 -6.84
C ASP A 148 -2.62 3.43 -6.81
N TYR A 149 -3.07 2.94 -7.95
CA TYR A 149 -3.32 1.53 -8.14
C TYR A 149 -2.08 0.80 -8.61
N GLY A 150 -1.06 1.49 -9.14
CA GLY A 150 0.18 0.97 -9.71
C GLY A 150 0.17 0.97 -11.23
N ASP A 151 -0.90 0.46 -11.85
CA ASP A 151 -1.13 0.51 -13.31
C ASP A 151 -1.91 1.77 -13.73
N ARG A 152 -2.41 2.52 -12.76
CA ARG A 152 -3.04 3.83 -12.94
C ARG A 152 -2.97 4.64 -11.67
N VAL A 153 -2.97 5.94 -11.82
CA VAL A 153 -3.18 6.91 -10.73
C VAL A 153 -4.51 7.61 -10.99
N VAL A 154 -5.33 7.70 -9.94
CA VAL A 154 -6.65 8.34 -10.00
C VAL A 154 -6.70 9.47 -8.99
N PHE A 155 -7.15 10.64 -9.44
CA PHE A 155 -7.30 11.82 -8.60
C PHE A 155 -8.56 12.60 -9.01
N HIS A 156 -8.96 13.57 -8.19
CA HIS A 156 -10.17 14.37 -8.44
C HIS A 156 -9.94 15.38 -9.56
N ASN A 157 -10.86 15.45 -10.52
CA ASN A 157 -10.81 16.48 -11.56
C ASN A 157 -11.28 17.83 -11.00
N HIS A 158 -10.90 18.92 -11.63
CA HIS A 158 -11.37 20.25 -11.28
C HIS A 158 -11.65 21.09 -12.53
N HIS A 159 -12.69 21.92 -12.47
CA HIS A 159 -13.06 22.79 -13.59
C HIS A 159 -12.10 23.96 -13.76
N ASP A 160 -11.52 24.47 -12.67
CA ASP A 160 -10.47 25.48 -12.73
C ASP A 160 -9.13 24.85 -13.14
N ARG A 161 -8.50 25.44 -14.17
CA ARG A 161 -7.21 25.02 -14.71
C ARG A 161 -6.11 25.16 -13.68
N ASN A 162 -6.09 26.24 -12.90
CA ASN A 162 -5.02 26.50 -11.94
C ASN A 162 -5.06 25.49 -10.79
N GLU A 163 -6.25 25.25 -10.23
CA GLU A 163 -6.40 24.21 -9.21
C GLU A 163 -6.09 22.80 -9.73
N LEU A 164 -6.34 22.54 -11.01
CA LEU A 164 -5.99 21.26 -11.63
C LEU A 164 -4.46 21.12 -11.77
N ALA A 165 -3.77 22.20 -12.14
CA ALA A 165 -2.30 22.25 -12.19
C ALA A 165 -1.69 22.05 -10.80
N ASP A 166 -2.17 22.76 -9.77
CA ASP A 166 -1.70 22.60 -8.38
C ASP A 166 -1.84 21.14 -7.89
N LYS A 167 -2.96 20.49 -8.22
CA LYS A 167 -3.18 19.07 -7.87
C LYS A 167 -2.25 18.14 -8.64
N LEU A 168 -1.96 18.46 -9.91
CA LEU A 168 -1.05 17.70 -10.74
C LEU A 168 0.38 17.79 -10.23
N ASP A 169 0.83 19.00 -9.87
CA ASP A 169 2.14 19.22 -9.25
C ASP A 169 2.27 18.50 -7.92
N LEU A 170 1.20 18.49 -7.12
CA LEU A 170 1.18 17.75 -5.86
C LEU A 170 1.34 16.24 -6.05
N ILE A 171 0.81 15.66 -7.15
CA ILE A 171 0.98 14.22 -7.45
C ILE A 171 2.23 13.89 -8.25
N ALA A 172 2.95 14.88 -8.79
CA ALA A 172 4.16 14.69 -9.58
C ALA A 172 5.19 13.75 -8.92
N PRO A 173 5.50 13.87 -7.60
CA PRO A 173 6.43 12.96 -6.94
C PRO A 173 5.98 11.50 -6.93
N VAL A 174 4.67 11.25 -6.97
CA VAL A 174 4.13 9.88 -7.08
C VAL A 174 4.28 9.37 -8.50
N LEU A 175 4.05 10.22 -9.51
CA LEU A 175 4.09 9.85 -10.93
C LEU A 175 5.51 9.55 -11.41
N PHE A 176 6.45 10.48 -11.17
CA PHE A 176 7.81 10.45 -11.68
C PHE A 176 8.78 9.57 -10.86
N GLU A 177 8.30 8.81 -9.87
CA GLU A 177 9.09 7.71 -9.28
C GLU A 177 9.21 6.51 -10.24
N ARG A 178 8.32 6.41 -11.23
CA ARG A 178 8.24 5.28 -12.16
C ARG A 178 9.32 5.34 -13.24
N ASP A 179 9.60 4.19 -13.85
CA ASP A 179 10.53 4.08 -14.97
C ASP A 179 10.04 4.95 -16.16
N PRO A 180 10.83 5.94 -16.61
CA PRO A 180 10.47 6.81 -17.73
C PRO A 180 10.19 6.06 -19.03
N ARG A 181 10.76 4.86 -19.20
CA ARG A 181 10.63 4.07 -20.44
C ARG A 181 9.23 3.53 -20.68
N MET A 182 8.42 3.41 -19.63
CA MET A 182 7.09 2.81 -19.73
C MET A 182 6.00 3.82 -20.11
N GLY A 183 6.34 5.12 -20.13
CA GLY A 183 5.46 6.21 -20.56
C GLY A 183 4.21 6.39 -19.68
N PHE A 184 3.54 7.53 -19.86
CA PHE A 184 2.23 7.79 -19.26
C PHE A 184 1.15 7.91 -20.33
N GLU A 185 -0.08 7.58 -19.98
CA GLU A 185 -1.21 7.79 -20.87
C GLU A 185 -2.39 8.43 -20.12
N PRO A 186 -2.71 9.72 -20.37
CA PRO A 186 -3.91 10.32 -19.81
C PRO A 186 -5.15 9.70 -20.48
N GLU A 187 -6.05 9.17 -19.66
CA GLU A 187 -7.29 8.55 -20.13
C GLU A 187 -8.34 9.63 -20.41
N GLY A 188 -9.04 9.49 -21.54
CA GLY A 188 -10.17 10.35 -21.90
C GLY A 188 -9.81 11.56 -22.78
N ASN A 189 -10.82 12.34 -23.15
CA ASN A 189 -10.68 13.45 -24.12
C ASN A 189 -10.87 14.83 -23.48
N ASP A 190 -10.69 14.94 -22.16
CA ASP A 190 -10.72 16.22 -21.47
C ASP A 190 -9.51 17.06 -21.92
N ARG A 191 -9.78 18.12 -22.70
CA ARG A 191 -8.74 18.97 -23.27
C ARG A 191 -7.91 19.68 -22.21
N GLN A 192 -8.56 20.17 -21.15
CA GLN A 192 -7.88 20.92 -20.10
C GLN A 192 -6.93 20.01 -19.33
N PHE A 193 -7.43 18.85 -18.91
CA PHE A 193 -6.59 17.85 -18.24
C PHE A 193 -5.42 17.40 -19.12
N ASN A 194 -5.65 17.09 -20.39
CA ASN A 194 -4.60 16.66 -21.30
C ASN A 194 -3.52 17.74 -21.52
N GLN A 195 -3.92 19.01 -21.61
CA GLN A 195 -2.98 20.13 -21.76
C GLN A 195 -2.12 20.30 -20.51
N VAL A 196 -2.75 20.46 -19.34
CA VAL A 196 -2.03 20.68 -18.07
C VAL A 196 -1.13 19.48 -17.74
N PHE A 197 -1.58 18.26 -18.02
CA PHE A 197 -0.75 17.06 -17.83
C PHE A 197 0.49 17.07 -18.73
N ALA A 198 0.35 17.41 -20.01
CA ALA A 198 1.49 17.51 -20.92
C ALA A 198 2.45 18.65 -20.54
N GLU A 199 1.94 19.79 -20.06
CA GLU A 199 2.75 20.90 -19.52
C GLU A 199 3.55 20.47 -18.28
N MET A 200 2.94 19.75 -17.34
CA MET A 200 3.62 19.22 -16.15
C MET A 200 4.77 18.27 -16.53
N VAL A 201 4.53 17.32 -17.44
CA VAL A 201 5.58 16.39 -17.90
C VAL A 201 6.70 17.14 -18.62
N ALA A 202 6.35 18.12 -19.46
CA ALA A 202 7.32 18.94 -20.17
C ALA A 202 8.20 19.74 -19.21
N TRP A 203 7.59 20.38 -18.20
CA TRP A 203 8.32 21.15 -17.18
C TRP A 203 9.26 20.25 -16.38
N HIS A 204 8.80 19.07 -15.96
CA HIS A 204 9.61 18.09 -15.24
C HIS A 204 10.83 17.65 -16.07
N ASN A 205 10.64 17.30 -17.35
CA ASN A 205 11.74 16.91 -18.24
C ASN A 205 12.79 18.03 -18.43
N VAL A 206 12.36 19.29 -18.43
CA VAL A 206 13.26 20.44 -18.61
C VAL A 206 14.02 20.77 -17.31
N THR A 207 13.35 20.75 -16.16
CA THR A 207 13.90 21.21 -14.88
C THR A 207 14.55 20.12 -14.05
N GLU A 208 13.93 18.94 -14.00
CA GLU A 208 14.39 17.80 -13.23
C GLU A 208 14.97 16.75 -14.17
N ARG A 209 16.24 16.93 -14.56
CA ARG A 209 17.05 15.86 -15.16
C ARG A 209 17.35 14.79 -14.11
N THR A 210 16.33 14.07 -13.71
CA THR A 210 16.48 12.80 -13.01
C THR A 210 17.28 11.89 -13.94
N GLY A 211 18.33 11.24 -13.44
CA GLY A 211 19.24 10.39 -14.22
C GLY A 211 18.59 9.15 -14.88
N HIS A 212 17.26 9.12 -14.94
CA HIS A 212 16.41 8.05 -15.46
C HIS A 212 15.98 8.28 -16.93
N GLY A 213 16.13 9.49 -17.48
CA GLY A 213 15.78 9.84 -18.87
C GLY A 213 14.45 10.58 -18.99
N ASP A 214 14.16 11.09 -20.19
CA ASP A 214 12.97 11.92 -20.45
C ASP A 214 11.68 11.08 -20.45
N TYR A 215 10.64 11.56 -19.78
CA TYR A 215 9.33 10.92 -19.77
C TYR A 215 8.56 11.19 -21.07
N THR A 216 7.93 10.16 -21.63
CA THR A 216 7.10 10.26 -22.84
C THR A 216 5.63 10.01 -22.53
N ILE A 217 4.74 10.59 -23.34
CA ILE A 217 3.30 10.32 -23.27
C ILE A 217 2.96 9.38 -24.42
N SER A 218 2.38 8.21 -24.12
CA SER A 218 2.08 7.18 -25.12
C SER A 218 1.05 7.64 -26.16
N ARG A 219 0.25 8.66 -25.83
CA ARG A 219 -0.75 9.25 -26.72
C ARG A 219 -0.15 10.35 -27.61
N PRO A 220 -0.10 10.16 -28.94
CA PRO A 220 0.60 11.10 -29.83
C PRO A 220 0.03 12.52 -29.84
N ASP A 221 -1.29 12.65 -29.69
CA ASP A 221 -1.96 13.96 -29.70
C ASP A 221 -1.60 14.80 -28.47
N VAL A 222 -1.44 14.16 -27.32
CA VAL A 222 -1.03 14.81 -26.06
C VAL A 222 0.49 14.97 -26.00
N ASP A 223 1.23 14.00 -26.52
CA ASP A 223 2.69 14.04 -26.57
C ASP A 223 3.21 15.19 -27.44
N HIS A 224 2.54 15.51 -28.54
CA HIS A 224 2.87 16.67 -29.35
C HIS A 224 2.73 17.99 -28.57
N HIS A 225 1.77 18.07 -27.65
CA HIS A 225 1.63 19.22 -26.76
C HIS A 225 2.80 19.28 -25.78
N ARG A 226 3.19 18.15 -25.17
CA ARG A 226 4.38 18.06 -24.31
C ARG A 226 5.63 18.54 -25.05
N GLU A 227 5.92 18.02 -26.25
CA GLU A 227 7.10 18.42 -27.03
C GLU A 227 7.12 19.93 -27.34
N SER A 228 5.96 20.50 -27.66
CA SER A 228 5.82 21.93 -27.93
C SER A 228 6.10 22.76 -26.67
N SER A 229 5.55 22.34 -25.53
CA SER A 229 5.79 22.98 -24.24
C SER A 229 7.24 22.83 -23.77
N GLU A 230 7.90 21.70 -24.01
CA GLU A 230 9.33 21.51 -23.70
C GLU A 230 10.22 22.48 -24.47
N ARG A 231 9.93 22.73 -25.75
CA ARG A 231 10.66 23.73 -26.53
C ARG A 231 10.50 25.11 -25.91
N TYR A 232 9.26 25.49 -25.62
CA TYR A 232 8.95 26.76 -24.97
C TYR A 232 9.67 26.92 -23.62
N TYR A 233 9.58 25.92 -22.74
CA TYR A 233 10.22 25.97 -21.41
C TYR A 233 11.75 25.96 -21.50
N ARG A 234 12.33 25.22 -22.45
CA ARG A 234 13.78 25.24 -22.67
C ARG A 234 14.26 26.63 -23.11
N ASP A 235 13.53 27.27 -24.01
CA ASP A 235 13.84 28.65 -24.44
C ASP A 235 13.67 29.64 -23.28
N TYR A 236 12.60 29.49 -22.49
CA TYR A 236 12.34 30.30 -21.29
C TYR A 236 13.48 30.20 -20.27
N VAL A 237 13.89 28.97 -19.91
CA VAL A 237 14.98 28.73 -18.96
C VAL A 237 16.30 29.28 -19.50
N ASN A 238 16.61 29.08 -20.77
CA ASN A 238 17.83 29.62 -21.39
C ASN A 238 17.89 31.16 -21.34
N VAL A 239 16.76 31.84 -21.58
CA VAL A 239 16.68 33.31 -21.49
C VAL A 239 16.86 33.78 -20.05
N HIS A 240 16.23 33.12 -19.09
CA HIS A 240 16.35 33.47 -17.68
C HIS A 240 17.71 33.13 -17.06
N GLU A 241 18.35 32.02 -17.43
CA GLU A 241 19.73 31.72 -17.01
C GLU A 241 20.75 32.71 -17.63
N CYS A 242 20.51 33.17 -18.86
CA CYS A 242 21.29 34.24 -19.48
C CYS A 242 21.06 35.59 -18.78
N SER A 243 19.81 35.91 -18.39
CA SER A 243 19.51 37.14 -17.65
C SER A 243 20.13 37.15 -16.26
N ASP A 244 20.11 36.01 -15.56
CA ASP A 244 20.74 35.83 -14.23
C ASP A 244 22.26 35.95 -14.28
N ARG A 245 22.91 35.46 -15.36
CA ARG A 245 24.36 35.70 -15.56
C ARG A 245 24.67 37.17 -15.82
N SER A 246 23.76 37.94 -16.42
CA SER A 246 23.91 39.40 -16.56
C SER A 246 23.43 40.20 -15.33
N GLN A 247 22.69 39.60 -14.40
CA GLN A 247 22.18 40.23 -13.17
C GLN A 247 22.95 39.89 -11.90
N ARG A 248 23.97 39.02 -11.94
CA ARG A 248 24.97 38.84 -10.85
C ARG A 248 25.83 40.09 -10.54
N SER A 249 25.40 41.27 -10.98
CA SER A 249 25.87 42.57 -10.51
C SER A 249 24.85 43.35 -9.67
N HIS A 250 23.66 42.84 -9.35
CA HIS A 250 22.78 43.48 -8.37
C HIS A 250 21.82 42.52 -7.66
N GLU A 251 22.18 42.25 -6.40
CA GLU A 251 21.38 42.00 -5.17
C GLU A 251 20.12 41.13 -5.14
N ASP A 252 20.06 40.38 -4.04
CA ASP A 252 19.11 39.37 -3.60
C ASP A 252 17.66 39.85 -3.36
N GLU A 253 16.78 38.83 -3.23
CA GLU A 253 15.41 38.84 -2.70
C GLU A 253 14.26 39.20 -3.67
N LYS A 254 13.59 38.17 -4.20
CA LYS A 254 12.16 37.85 -3.92
C LYS A 254 11.69 36.60 -4.68
N GLY A 255 10.84 35.81 -4.02
CA GLY A 255 10.27 34.56 -4.51
C GLY A 255 9.47 34.69 -5.81
N TRP A 256 9.49 33.63 -6.61
CA TRP A 256 8.95 33.57 -7.96
C TRP A 256 7.65 32.76 -8.03
N GLU A 257 6.69 33.24 -8.82
CA GLU A 257 5.45 32.56 -9.24
C GLU A 257 5.49 32.30 -10.76
N PRO A 258 4.97 31.16 -11.24
CA PRO A 258 5.04 30.81 -12.67
C PRO A 258 4.01 31.59 -13.51
N PRO A 259 4.33 31.90 -14.79
CA PRO A 259 3.40 32.56 -15.69
C PRO A 259 2.36 31.59 -16.28
N THR A 260 1.12 32.06 -16.39
CA THR A 260 0.01 31.36 -17.06
C THR A 260 0.12 31.46 -18.59
N PRO A 261 -0.07 30.35 -19.34
CA PRO A 261 -0.14 30.39 -20.79
C PRO A 261 -1.46 31.01 -21.27
N VAL A 262 -1.41 31.68 -22.44
CA VAL A 262 -2.56 32.24 -23.18
C VAL A 262 -3.25 31.17 -24.01
#